data_AF-A0AAW9IY51-F1
#
_entry.id   AF-A0AAW9IY51-F1
#
_cell.length_a   1.000
_cell.length_b   1.000
_cell.length_c   1.000
_cell.angle_alpha   90.00
_cell.angle_beta   90.00
_cell.angle_gamma   90.00
#
_symmetry.space_group_name_H-M   'P 1'
#
loop_
_entity.id
_entity.type
_entity.pdbx_description
1 polymer ?
#
loop_
_entity_poly.entity_id
_entity_poly.type
_entity_poly.pdbx_seq_one_letter_code
_entity_poly.pdbx_strand_id
1 'polypeptide(L)' 'MDSKLILAIVTITLALVFYTIGVFGERKAKSLEKKHVMIFWLGLIFDTLGTLTMSKIAQEGIKEASNISQTIHGITG' A
#
# COMPACT_ATOMS: atom_id res chain seq x y z
N MET A 1 -2.80 8.54 -16.43
CA MET A 1 -2.58 8.02 -15.06
C MET A 1 -2.67 6.51 -15.13
N ASP A 2 -1.62 5.79 -14.73
CA ASP A 2 -1.63 4.33 -14.75
C ASP A 2 -2.67 3.75 -13.80
N SER A 3 -3.47 2.80 -14.29
CA SER A 3 -4.51 2.14 -13.50
C SER A 3 -3.94 1.47 -12.24
N LYS A 4 -2.67 1.02 -12.27
CA LYS A 4 -1.96 0.49 -11.10
C LYS A 4 -1.75 1.55 -10.00
N LEU A 5 -1.40 2.78 -10.37
CA LEU A 5 -1.19 3.88 -9.42
C LEU A 5 -2.50 4.29 -8.77
N ILE A 6 -3.57 4.39 -9.56
CA ILE A 6 -4.91 4.71 -9.04
C ILE A 6 -5.37 3.64 -8.04
N LEU A 7 -5.21 2.36 -8.39
CA LEU A 7 -5.55 1.25 -7.49
C LEU A 7 -4.73 1.29 -6.20
N ALA A 8 -3.42 1.56 -6.28
CA ALA A 8 -2.55 1.65 -5.11
C ALA A 8 -2.98 2.79 -4.16
N ILE A 9 -3.28 3.97 -4.71
CA ILE A 9 -3.72 5.14 -3.93
C ILE A 9 -5.03 4.86 -3.23
N VAL A 10 -6.02 4.32 -3.96
CA VAL A 10 -7.34 3.96 -3.42
C VAL A 10 -7.21 2.92 -2.31
N THR A 11 -6.36 1.91 -2.49
CA THR A 11 -6.13 0.86 -1.50
C THR A 11 -5.55 1.43 -0.20
N ILE A 12 -4.55 2.33 -0.28
CA ILE A 12 -3.97 2.98 0.92
C ILE A 12 -4.97 3.90 1.60
N THR A 13 -5.75 4.68 0.85
CA THR A 13 -6.75 5.58 1.46
C THR A 13 -7.85 4.79 2.17
N LEU A 14 -8.29 3.67 1.59
CA LEU A 14 -9.23 2.74 2.24
C LEU A 14 -8.63 2.14 3.53
N ALA A 15 -7.36 1.75 3.52
CA ALA A 15 -6.68 1.25 4.72
C ALA A 15 -6.73 2.27 5.87
N LEU A 16 -6.41 3.54 5.58
CA LEU A 16 -6.47 4.65 6.54
C LEU A 16 -7.88 4.90 7.08
N VAL A 17 -8.90 4.83 6.22
CA VAL A 17 -10.30 5.00 6.63
C VAL A 17 -10.74 3.86 7.56
N PHE A 18 -10.46 2.61 7.20
CA PHE A 18 -10.77 1.46 8.05
C PHE A 18 -10.03 1.49 9.38
N TYR A 19 -8.76 1.90 9.38
CA TYR A 19 -7.96 2.03 10.60
C TYR A 19 -8.54 3.10 11.53
N THR A 20 -8.93 4.25 10.98
CA THR A 20 -9.53 5.34 11.74
C THR A 20 -10.87 4.92 12.35
N ILE A 21 -11.72 4.24 11.58
CA ILE A 21 -13.03 3.76 12.07
C ILE A 21 -12.85 2.66 13.12
N GLY A 22 -11.92 1.72 12.92
CA GLY A 22 -11.61 0.65 13.86
C GLY A 22 -11.18 1.20 15.22
N VAL A 23 -10.17 2.07 15.22
CA VAL A 23 -9.59 2.67 16.45
C VAL A 23 -10.57 3.62 17.14
N PHE A 24 -11.33 4.43 16.39
CA PHE A 24 -12.31 5.34 16.99
C PHE A 24 -13.52 4.60 17.56
N GLY A 25 -13.90 3.48 16.92
CA GLY A 25 -14.87 2.54 17.44
C GLY A 25 -14.44 1.92 18.78
N GLU A 26 -13.17 1.50 18.89
CA GLU A 26 -12.61 0.98 20.15
C GLU A 26 -12.61 2.04 21.26
N ARG A 27 -12.20 3.26 20.93
CA ARG A 27 -12.16 4.38 21.89
C ARG A 27 -13.53 4.75 22.43
N LYS A 28 -14.59 4.60 21.62
CA LYS A 28 -15.98 4.88 22.02
C LYS A 28 -16.59 3.72 22.81
N ALA A 29 -16.19 2.48 22.54
CA ALA A 29 -16.71 1.29 23.23
C ALA A 29 -16.09 1.05 24.62
N LYS A 30 -14.91 1.62 24.93
CA LYS A 30 -14.18 1.44 26.21
C LYS A 30 -13.89 -0.03 26.61
N SER A 31 -14.19 -0.98 25.72
CA SER A 31 -14.02 -2.42 25.89
C SER A 31 -13.60 -3.03 24.55
N LEU A 32 -12.60 -3.90 24.59
CA LEU A 32 -12.05 -4.62 23.43
C LEU A 32 -13.04 -5.70 22.97
N GLU A 33 -14.10 -5.31 22.27
CA GLU A 33 -14.92 -6.29 21.57
C GLU A 33 -14.15 -6.84 20.35
N LYS A 34 -14.08 -8.18 20.25
CA LYS A 34 -13.39 -8.91 19.16
C LYS A 34 -13.79 -8.46 17.74
N LYS A 35 -14.96 -7.84 17.59
CA LYS A 35 -15.46 -7.29 16.33
C LYS A 35 -14.62 -6.11 15.81
N HIS A 36 -14.07 -5.29 16.70
CA HIS A 36 -13.20 -4.17 16.30
C HIS A 36 -11.84 -4.65 15.83
N VAL A 37 -11.28 -5.66 16.50
CA VAL A 37 -10.03 -6.31 16.10
C VAL A 37 -10.14 -6.92 14.69
N MET A 38 -11.31 -7.44 14.32
CA MET A 38 -11.55 -7.97 12.97
C MET A 38 -11.50 -6.86 11.89
N ILE A 39 -12.06 -5.68 12.17
CA ILE A 39 -12.00 -4.51 11.28
C ILE A 39 -10.57 -3.97 11.20
N PHE A 40 -9.86 -3.95 12.33
CA PHE A 40 -8.45 -3.59 12.39
C PHE A 40 -7.59 -4.52 11.51
N TRP A 41 -7.82 -5.83 11.60
CA TRP A 41 -7.16 -6.82 10.75
C TRP A 41 -7.50 -6.66 9.27
N LEU A 42 -8.75 -6.29 8.95
CA LEU A 42 -9.14 -5.98 7.58
C LEU A 42 -8.36 -4.77 7.03
N GLY A 43 -8.19 -3.73 7.85
CA GLY A 43 -7.34 -2.57 7.55
C GLY A 43 -5.88 -2.95 7.34
N LEU A 44 -5.34 -3.86 8.16
CA LEU A 44 -3.97 -4.38 8.05
C LEU A 44 -3.75 -5.17 6.74
N ILE A 45 -4.74 -5.95 6.31
CA ILE A 45 -4.70 -6.67 5.03
C ILE A 45 -4.68 -5.66 3.87
N PHE A 46 -5.52 -4.63 3.94
CA PHE A 46 -5.55 -3.56 2.94
C PHE A 46 -4.24 -2.76 2.89
N ASP A 47 -3.64 -2.47 4.03
CA ASP A 47 -2.33 -1.81 4.12
C ASP A 47 -1.24 -2.66 3.47
N THR A 48 -1.19 -3.95 3.81
CA THR A 48 -0.24 -4.91 3.22
C THR A 48 -0.39 -5.00 1.71
N LEU A 49 -1.63 -5.07 1.19
CA LEU A 49 -1.89 -5.07 -0.25
C LEU A 49 -1.48 -3.76 -0.92
N GLY A 50 -1.73 -2.62 -0.27
CA GLY A 50 -1.31 -1.30 -0.73
C GLY A 50 0.21 -1.18 -0.82
N THR A 51 0.93 -1.57 0.24
CA THR A 51 2.40 -1.56 0.28
C THR A 51 3.01 -2.50 -0.76
N LEU A 52 2.46 -3.71 -0.92
CA LEU A 52 2.94 -4.65 -1.95
C LEU A 52 2.75 -4.09 -3.36
N THR A 53 1.63 -3.41 -3.61
CA THR A 53 1.36 -2.78 -4.90
C THR A 53 2.32 -1.62 -5.16
N MET A 54 2.56 -0.75 -4.17
CA MET A 54 3.57 0.30 -4.27
C MET A 54 4.98 -0.26 -4.46
N SER A 55 5.33 -1.33 -3.76
CA SER A 55 6.64 -1.97 -3.86
C SER A 55 6.88 -2.54 -5.27
N LYS A 56 5.86 -3.13 -5.91
CA LYS A 56 5.92 -3.55 -7.31
C LYS A 56 6.10 -2.38 -8.27
N ILE A 57 5.38 -1.28 -8.06
CA ILE A 57 5.51 -0.07 -8.88
C ILE A 57 6.92 0.53 -8.73
N ALA A 58 7.45 0.58 -7.50
CA ALA A 58 8.82 1.03 -7.24
C ALA A 58 9.86 0.12 -7.91
N GLN A 59 9.67 -1.21 -7.87
CA GLN A 59 10.52 -2.16 -8.59
C GLN A 59 10.47 -1.98 -10.11
N GLU A 60 9.29 -1.72 -10.68
CA GLU A 60 9.15 -1.42 -12.12
C GLU A 60 9.94 -0.17 -12.50
N GLY A 61 9.87 0.91 -11.69
CA GLY A 61 10.69 2.11 -11.90
C GLY A 61 12.20 1.88 -11.74
N ILE A 62 12.62 1.06 -10.76
CA ILE A 62 14.03 0.68 -10.60
C ILE A 62 14.53 -0.16 -11.79
N LYS A 63 13.70 -1.06 -12.32
CA LYS A 63 14.05 -1.84 -13.51
C LYS A 63 14.22 -0.95 -14.74
N GLU A 64 13.37 0.05 -14.94
CA GLU A 64 13.58 1.04 -16.02
C GLU A 64 14.90 1.79 -15.86
N ALA A 65 15.19 2.32 -14.67
CA ALA A 65 16.44 3.03 -14.40
C ALA A 65 17.68 2.12 -14.59
N SER A 66 17.58 0.85 -14.20
CA SER A 66 18.61 -0.17 -14.42
C SER A 66 18.83 -0.46 -15.91
N ASN A 67 17.76 -0.57 -16.71
CA ASN A 67 17.87 -0.79 -18.15
C ASN A 67 18.52 0.41 -18.85
N ILE A 68 18.21 1.63 -18.41
CA ILE A 68 18.86 2.85 -18.91
C ILE A 68 20.34 2.82 -18.59
N SER A 69 20.71 2.52 -17.33
CA SER A 69 22.13 2.39 -16.92
C SER A 69 22.90 1.33 -17.73
N GLN A 70 22.31 0.15 -17.95
CA GLN A 70 22.89 -0.91 -18.78
C GLN A 70 23.01 -0.50 -20.26
N THR A 71 22.00 0.20 -20.78
CA THR A 71 22.03 0.71 -22.16
C THR A 71 23.17 1.71 -22.30
N ILE A 72 23.29 2.69 -21.40
CA ILE A 72 24.35 3.71 -21.39
C ILE A 72 25.73 3.05 -21.30
N HIS A 73 25.92 2.08 -20.40
CA HIS A 73 27.18 1.34 -20.30
C HIS A 73 27.50 0.55 -21.58
N GLY A 74 26.48 0.00 -22.26
CA GLY A 74 26.65 -0.70 -23.53
C GLY A 74 27.00 0.18 -24.74
N ILE A 75 26.69 1.48 -24.69
CA ILE A 75 27.07 2.45 -25.73
C ILE A 75 28.42 3.11 -25.45
N THR A 76 28.82 3.25 -24.18
CA THR A 76 30.06 3.95 -23.82
C THR A 76 31.27 3.03 -23.63
N GLY A 77 31.08 1.73 -23.37
CA GLY A 77 32.17 0.75 -23.20
C GLY A 77 33.11 1.09 -22.05
#